data_AF-A6IQ88-F1
#
_entry.id   AF-A6IQ88-F1
#
_cell.length_a   1.000
_cell.length_b   1.000
_cell.length_c   1.000
_cell.angle_alpha   90.00
_cell.angle_beta   90.00
_cell.angle_gamma   90.00
#
_symmetry.space_group_name_H-M   'P 1'
#
loop_
_entity.id
_entity.type
_entity.pdbx_description
1 polymer ?
#
loop_
_entity_poly.entity_id
_entity_poly.type
_entity_poly.pdbx_seq_one_letter_code
_entity_poly.pdbx_strand_id
1 'polypeptide(L)'
;MAESPGCCSVWARCLHCLYSCHWRRHPKEKIQTSKCDCIWFGLLFLTFLLSLGWLYIGLILLNDLHNFNEFLFRHWGHWMDWSLIVLLVISLLVTYASLLLLLGLLLQLCGQPLHLHSLHKVLLLFIILLVATGLVGLDIQWRQEWHSLRLSLQATAPFLHIGAVAGITLLAWPVTDTFYRIHWRGPKILLLFLFFGVTLVIYLTPLFISSPCIMKLRDLPPKPGLVGHRGAPMVSDGQKPGQVEKNLLL
;
A
#
# COMPACT_ATOMS: atom_id res chain seq x y z
N MET A 1 2.15 -33.61 15.79
CA MET A 1 1.52 -32.73 16.80
C MET A 1 0.03 -32.76 16.54
N ALA A 2 -0.74 -33.25 17.50
CA ALA A 2 -2.18 -33.44 17.35
C ALA A 2 -2.90 -32.11 17.59
N GLU A 3 -3.42 -31.49 16.54
CA GLU A 3 -4.29 -30.31 16.68
C GLU A 3 -5.71 -30.73 17.09
N SER A 4 -6.26 -30.06 18.09
CA SER A 4 -7.63 -30.30 18.55
C SER A 4 -8.64 -29.97 17.43
N PRO A 5 -9.48 -30.93 17.00
CA PRO A 5 -10.39 -30.73 15.86
C PRO A 5 -11.62 -29.85 16.19
N GLY A 6 -11.87 -29.56 17.46
CA GLY A 6 -13.07 -28.84 17.92
C GLY A 6 -13.00 -27.33 17.74
N CYS A 7 -11.92 -26.69 18.23
CA CYS A 7 -11.81 -25.23 18.26
C CYS A 7 -11.69 -24.64 16.84
N CYS A 8 -10.79 -25.18 16.02
CA CYS A 8 -10.55 -24.70 14.66
C CYS A 8 -11.82 -24.76 13.78
N SER A 9 -12.72 -25.71 14.05
CA SER A 9 -13.96 -25.91 13.28
C SER A 9 -15.05 -24.85 13.51
N VAL A 10 -15.11 -24.22 14.69
CA VAL A 10 -16.12 -23.18 15.01
C VAL A 10 -15.65 -21.82 14.50
N TRP A 11 -14.38 -21.49 14.76
CA TRP A 11 -13.75 -20.26 14.27
C TRP A 11 -13.74 -20.19 12.74
N ALA A 12 -13.30 -21.25 12.06
CA ALA A 12 -13.33 -21.30 10.59
C ALA A 12 -14.74 -21.14 10.03
N ARG A 13 -15.78 -21.58 10.76
CA ARG A 13 -17.18 -21.45 10.34
C ARG A 13 -17.69 -20.01 10.50
N CYS A 14 -17.37 -19.34 11.59
CA CYS A 14 -17.67 -17.90 11.77
C CYS A 14 -16.97 -17.05 10.71
N LEU A 15 -15.70 -17.33 10.44
CA LEU A 15 -14.92 -16.64 9.41
C LEU A 15 -15.51 -16.86 8.02
N HIS A 16 -15.92 -18.09 7.70
CA HIS A 16 -16.58 -18.39 6.43
C HIS A 16 -17.92 -17.65 6.29
N CYS A 17 -18.73 -17.55 7.36
CA CYS A 17 -19.98 -16.79 7.32
C CYS A 17 -19.75 -15.30 7.01
N LEU A 18 -18.68 -14.69 7.55
CA LEU A 18 -18.33 -13.30 7.28
C LEU A 18 -17.87 -13.10 5.83
N TYR A 19 -17.10 -14.05 5.27
CA TYR A 19 -16.56 -13.96 3.91
C TYR A 19 -17.58 -14.27 2.81
N SER A 20 -18.43 -15.28 3.06
CA SER A 20 -19.40 -15.78 2.08
C SER A 20 -20.80 -15.19 2.25
N CYS A 21 -21.04 -14.41 3.32
CA CYS A 21 -22.34 -13.86 3.73
C CYS A 21 -23.49 -14.88 3.77
N HIS A 22 -23.19 -16.17 3.88
CA HIS A 22 -24.17 -17.26 3.87
C HIS A 22 -24.26 -17.90 5.25
N TRP A 23 -25.42 -17.78 5.90
CA TRP A 23 -25.68 -18.39 7.22
C TRP A 23 -26.31 -19.79 7.15
N ARG A 24 -26.73 -20.26 5.95
CA ARG A 24 -27.43 -21.54 5.79
C ARG A 24 -26.50 -22.73 5.55
N ARG A 25 -26.81 -23.84 6.25
CA ARG A 25 -26.15 -25.15 6.17
C ARG A 25 -26.21 -25.70 4.73
N HIS A 26 -25.06 -25.81 4.08
CA HIS A 26 -24.88 -26.77 2.98
C HIS A 26 -24.24 -28.06 3.53
N PRO A 27 -24.63 -29.25 3.02
CA PRO A 27 -23.93 -30.48 3.32
C PRO A 27 -22.47 -30.37 2.86
N LYS A 28 -21.56 -31.08 3.54
CA LYS A 28 -20.16 -31.23 3.15
C LYS A 28 -20.03 -32.00 1.84
N GLU A 29 -20.43 -31.40 0.72
CA GLU A 29 -19.86 -31.81 -0.56
C GLU A 29 -18.52 -31.09 -0.71
N LYS A 30 -17.53 -31.84 -1.17
CA LYS A 30 -16.15 -31.40 -1.36
C LYS A 30 -16.13 -30.42 -2.53
N ILE A 31 -16.62 -29.19 -2.31
CA ILE A 31 -16.65 -28.13 -3.32
C ILE A 31 -15.20 -27.81 -3.65
N GLN A 32 -14.75 -28.32 -4.79
CA GLN A 32 -13.45 -27.97 -5.34
C GLN A 32 -13.43 -26.46 -5.62
N THR A 33 -12.34 -25.80 -5.26
CA THR A 33 -12.10 -24.40 -5.63
C THR A 33 -12.23 -24.25 -7.13
N SER A 34 -13.22 -23.49 -7.58
CA SER A 34 -13.42 -23.28 -9.01
C SER A 34 -12.34 -22.32 -9.52
N LYS A 35 -11.97 -22.42 -10.80
CA LYS A 35 -11.01 -21.49 -11.44
C LYS A 35 -11.42 -20.02 -11.23
N CYS A 36 -12.73 -19.77 -11.14
CA CYS A 36 -13.30 -18.44 -10.91
C CYS A 36 -12.91 -17.88 -9.52
N ASP A 37 -12.86 -18.73 -8.49
CA ASP A 37 -12.59 -18.29 -7.12
C ASP A 37 -11.15 -17.81 -6.94
N CYS A 38 -10.19 -18.47 -7.60
CA CYS A 38 -8.80 -18.01 -7.66
C CYS A 38 -8.66 -16.65 -8.35
N ILE A 39 -9.44 -16.40 -9.42
CA ILE A 39 -9.42 -15.12 -10.13
C ILE A 39 -9.94 -14.01 -9.22
N TRP A 40 -11.06 -14.25 -8.50
CA TRP A 40 -11.61 -13.28 -7.56
C TRP A 40 -10.69 -13.01 -6.36
N PHE A 41 -10.02 -14.04 -5.86
CA PHE A 41 -9.02 -13.87 -4.79
C PHE A 41 -7.79 -13.08 -5.28
N GLY A 42 -7.30 -13.37 -6.49
CA GLY A 42 -6.24 -12.58 -7.12
C GLY A 42 -6.66 -11.13 -7.37
N LEU A 43 -7.91 -10.90 -7.78
CA LEU A 43 -8.47 -9.56 -7.94
C LEU A 43 -8.57 -8.83 -6.60
N LEU A 44 -9.01 -9.49 -5.53
CA LEU A 44 -9.03 -8.94 -4.17
C LEU A 44 -7.63 -8.50 -3.73
N PHE A 45 -6.62 -9.34 -3.95
CA PHE A 45 -5.22 -9.00 -3.66
C PHE A 45 -4.76 -7.77 -4.45
N LEU A 46 -5.07 -7.72 -5.74
CA LEU A 46 -4.77 -6.56 -6.60
C LEU A 46 -5.49 -5.29 -6.12
N THR A 47 -6.77 -5.37 -5.76
CA THR A 47 -7.55 -4.24 -5.24
C THR A 47 -6.98 -3.73 -3.91
N PHE A 48 -6.52 -4.62 -3.03
CA PHE A 48 -5.83 -4.23 -1.81
C PHE A 48 -4.55 -3.43 -2.10
N LEU A 49 -3.70 -3.92 -3.02
CA LEU A 49 -2.47 -3.20 -3.40
C LEU A 49 -2.76 -1.84 -4.06
N LEU A 50 -3.73 -1.78 -4.97
CA LEU A 50 -4.15 -0.54 -5.63
C LEU A 50 -4.71 0.48 -4.63
N SER A 51 -5.54 0.04 -3.69
CA SER A 51 -6.12 0.92 -2.68
C SER A 51 -5.07 1.38 -1.66
N LEU A 52 -4.10 0.54 -1.28
CA LEU A 52 -2.96 0.94 -0.45
C LEU A 52 -2.10 1.99 -1.16
N GLY A 53 -1.82 1.82 -2.45
CA GLY A 53 -1.12 2.81 -3.26
C GLY A 53 -1.89 4.13 -3.37
N TRP A 54 -3.22 4.06 -3.53
CA TRP A 54 -4.08 5.24 -3.55
C TRP A 54 -4.11 5.99 -2.22
N LEU A 55 -4.19 5.28 -1.09
CA LEU A 55 -4.06 5.87 0.24
C LEU A 55 -2.69 6.52 0.44
N TYR A 56 -1.62 5.85 0.01
CA TYR A 56 -0.27 6.41 0.06
C TYR A 56 -0.18 7.72 -0.73
N ILE A 57 -0.70 7.76 -1.97
CA ILE A 57 -0.77 8.97 -2.79
C ILE A 57 -1.52 10.07 -2.03
N GLY A 58 -2.71 9.77 -1.50
CA GLY A 58 -3.50 10.73 -0.71
C GLY A 58 -2.75 11.26 0.52
N LEU A 59 -1.99 10.40 1.20
CA LEU A 59 -1.18 10.80 2.35
C LEU A 59 -0.01 11.71 1.98
N ILE A 60 0.65 11.47 0.84
CA ILE A 60 1.73 12.36 0.37
C ILE A 60 1.17 13.70 -0.09
N LEU A 61 -0.01 13.71 -0.71
CA LEU A 61 -0.69 14.92 -1.14
C LEU A 61 -1.39 15.67 0.01
N LEU A 62 -1.24 15.27 1.29
CA LEU A 62 -1.85 15.99 2.42
C LEU A 62 -1.53 17.48 2.43
N ASN A 63 -0.31 17.83 2.05
CA ASN A 63 0.12 19.22 2.04
C ASN A 63 -0.53 20.03 0.90
N ASP A 64 -0.84 19.38 -0.22
CA ASP A 64 -1.47 19.99 -1.40
C ASP A 64 -3.01 19.88 -1.40
N LEU A 65 -3.57 19.13 -0.44
CA LEU A 65 -5.01 18.94 -0.26
C LEU A 65 -5.75 20.26 0.08
N HIS A 66 -5.04 21.33 0.45
CA HIS A 66 -5.63 22.67 0.53
C HIS A 66 -6.06 23.20 -0.84
N ASN A 67 -5.24 23.04 -1.88
CA ASN A 67 -5.58 23.42 -3.24
C ASN A 67 -6.77 22.59 -3.76
N PHE A 68 -6.85 21.32 -3.36
CA PHE A 68 -8.00 20.48 -3.64
C PHE A 68 -9.29 20.99 -2.95
N ASN A 69 -9.21 21.40 -1.69
CA ASN A 69 -10.34 21.98 -0.97
C ASN A 69 -10.81 23.28 -1.64
N GLU A 70 -9.87 24.14 -2.06
CA GLU A 70 -10.22 25.36 -2.78
C GLU A 70 -10.89 25.07 -4.14
N PHE A 71 -10.39 24.08 -4.87
CA PHE A 71 -11.02 23.63 -6.13
C PHE A 71 -12.47 23.18 -5.92
N LEU A 72 -12.72 22.34 -4.91
CA LEU A 72 -14.07 21.88 -4.57
C LEU A 72 -14.96 23.02 -4.10
N PHE A 73 -14.41 23.96 -3.32
CA PHE A 73 -15.14 25.15 -2.91
C PHE A 73 -15.60 25.97 -4.12
N ARG A 74 -14.73 26.21 -5.10
CA ARG A 74 -15.09 26.95 -6.32
C ARG A 74 -16.18 26.25 -7.14
N HIS A 75 -16.24 24.92 -7.07
CA HIS A 75 -17.24 24.14 -7.81
C HIS A 75 -18.59 24.03 -7.09
N TRP A 76 -18.58 23.84 -5.76
CA TRP A 76 -19.79 23.59 -4.96
C TRP A 76 -20.30 24.80 -4.18
N GLY A 77 -19.47 25.84 -4.02
CA GLY A 77 -19.80 27.07 -3.29
C GLY A 77 -19.83 26.94 -1.77
N HIS A 78 -19.53 25.76 -1.20
CA HIS A 78 -19.52 25.51 0.24
C HIS A 78 -18.13 25.16 0.74
N TRP A 79 -17.60 25.95 1.70
CA TRP A 79 -16.28 25.72 2.28
C TRP A 79 -16.35 24.60 3.32
N MET A 80 -15.63 23.50 3.08
CA MET A 80 -15.55 22.34 3.97
C MET A 80 -14.20 21.65 3.73
N ASP A 81 -13.67 20.97 4.75
CA ASP A 81 -12.44 20.18 4.65
C ASP A 81 -12.67 18.84 3.92
N TRP A 82 -13.07 18.94 2.65
CA TRP A 82 -13.38 17.79 1.79
C TRP A 82 -12.25 16.79 1.67
N SER A 83 -11.01 17.28 1.63
CA SER A 83 -9.79 16.48 1.60
C SER A 83 -9.73 15.43 2.72
N LEU A 84 -10.03 15.85 3.95
CA LEU A 84 -9.99 14.99 5.12
C LEU A 84 -11.10 13.94 5.04
N ILE A 85 -12.30 14.33 4.62
CA ILE A 85 -13.42 13.40 4.41
C ILE A 85 -13.05 12.35 3.36
N VAL A 86 -12.49 12.77 2.22
CA VAL A 86 -12.05 11.87 1.15
C VAL A 86 -10.98 10.90 1.66
N LEU A 87 -10.00 11.39 2.43
CA LEU A 87 -8.96 10.54 3.03
C LEU A 87 -9.53 9.51 4.00
N LEU A 88 -10.50 9.90 4.83
CA LEU A 88 -11.21 8.98 5.74
C LEU A 88 -11.97 7.90 4.96
N VAL A 89 -12.66 8.28 3.88
CA VAL A 89 -13.35 7.32 3.00
C VAL A 89 -12.35 6.36 2.36
N ILE A 90 -11.22 6.85 1.85
CA ILE A 90 -10.16 5.99 1.28
C ILE A 90 -9.63 5.03 2.34
N SER A 91 -9.33 5.52 3.55
CA SER A 91 -8.88 4.69 4.68
C SER A 91 -9.90 3.60 5.04
N LEU A 92 -11.19 3.93 5.05
CA LEU A 92 -12.26 2.96 5.28
C LEU A 92 -12.30 1.87 4.18
N LEU A 93 -12.12 2.25 2.92
CA LEU A 93 -12.09 1.29 1.80
C LEU A 93 -10.86 0.38 1.87
N VAL A 94 -9.69 0.92 2.22
CA VAL A 94 -8.45 0.14 2.41
C VAL A 94 -8.58 -0.83 3.57
N THR A 95 -9.10 -0.37 4.72
CA THR A 95 -9.31 -1.23 5.89
C THR A 95 -10.30 -2.35 5.58
N TYR A 96 -11.40 -2.04 4.86
CA TYR A 96 -12.33 -3.05 4.38
C TYR A 96 -11.64 -4.10 3.48
N ALA A 97 -10.87 -3.69 2.48
CA ALA A 97 -10.15 -4.60 1.60
C ALA A 97 -9.11 -5.44 2.36
N SER A 98 -8.43 -4.83 3.33
CA SER A 98 -7.45 -5.49 4.21
C SER A 98 -8.10 -6.58 5.06
N LEU A 99 -9.24 -6.28 5.68
CA LEU A 99 -10.00 -7.24 6.49
C LEU A 99 -10.49 -8.41 5.64
N LEU A 100 -11.00 -8.13 4.44
CA LEU A 100 -11.47 -9.16 3.51
C LEU A 100 -10.33 -10.06 3.01
N LEU A 101 -9.15 -9.47 2.72
CA LEU A 101 -7.95 -10.22 2.35
C LEU A 101 -7.43 -11.07 3.50
N LEU A 102 -7.33 -10.50 4.71
CA LEU A 102 -6.93 -11.23 5.92
C LEU A 102 -7.86 -12.40 6.17
N LEU A 103 -9.17 -12.18 6.06
CA LEU A 103 -10.17 -13.23 6.20
C LEU A 103 -9.97 -14.34 5.17
N GLY A 104 -9.75 -13.99 3.90
CA GLY A 104 -9.43 -14.95 2.84
C GLY A 104 -8.16 -15.76 3.11
N LEU A 105 -7.09 -15.11 3.57
CA LEU A 105 -5.84 -15.79 3.96
C LEU A 105 -6.05 -16.74 5.14
N LEU A 106 -6.78 -16.33 6.17
CA LEU A 106 -7.10 -17.19 7.32
C LEU A 106 -7.95 -18.40 6.90
N LEU A 107 -8.98 -18.21 6.06
CA LEU A 107 -9.76 -19.30 5.50
C LEU A 107 -8.90 -20.29 4.72
N GLN A 108 -7.95 -19.76 3.97
CA GLN A 108 -7.00 -20.56 3.20
C GLN A 108 -6.09 -21.39 4.10
N LEU A 109 -5.55 -20.80 5.18
CA LEU A 109 -4.77 -21.53 6.19
C LEU A 109 -5.59 -22.64 6.86
N CYS A 110 -6.90 -22.44 7.04
CA CYS A 110 -7.82 -23.46 7.55
C CYS A 110 -8.29 -24.48 6.50
N GLY A 111 -7.78 -24.41 5.26
CA GLY A 111 -8.13 -25.33 4.16
C GLY A 111 -9.57 -25.24 3.67
N GLN A 112 -10.27 -24.13 3.95
CA GLN A 112 -11.67 -23.92 3.55
C GLN A 112 -11.77 -23.40 2.10
N PRO A 113 -12.91 -23.61 1.41
CA PRO A 113 -13.14 -23.00 0.10
C PRO A 113 -13.28 -21.47 0.22
N LEU A 114 -12.65 -20.73 -0.69
CA LEU A 114 -12.76 -19.27 -0.76
C LEU A 114 -13.92 -18.88 -1.68
N HIS A 115 -15.14 -18.82 -1.13
CA HIS A 115 -16.31 -18.38 -1.89
C HIS A 115 -16.66 -16.93 -1.57
N LEU A 116 -16.26 -16.02 -2.45
CA LEU A 116 -16.52 -14.59 -2.27
C LEU A 116 -17.96 -14.24 -2.66
N HIS A 117 -18.69 -13.61 -1.73
CA HIS A 117 -20.08 -13.19 -1.96
C HIS A 117 -20.21 -12.12 -3.06
N SER A 118 -21.36 -12.06 -3.73
CA SER A 118 -21.62 -11.11 -4.82
C SER A 118 -21.50 -9.65 -4.37
N LEU A 119 -21.94 -9.32 -3.15
CA LEU A 119 -21.80 -7.97 -2.58
C LEU A 119 -20.33 -7.54 -2.52
N HIS A 120 -19.45 -8.41 -2.01
CA HIS A 120 -18.01 -8.15 -1.95
C HIS A 120 -17.40 -7.99 -3.35
N LYS A 121 -17.86 -8.79 -4.33
CA LYS A 121 -17.44 -8.66 -5.74
C LYS A 121 -17.79 -7.29 -6.31
N VAL A 122 -19.03 -6.83 -6.11
CA VAL A 122 -19.48 -5.49 -6.55
C VAL A 122 -18.67 -4.40 -5.87
N LEU A 123 -18.44 -4.50 -4.56
CA LEU A 123 -17.67 -3.51 -3.81
C LEU A 123 -16.19 -3.48 -4.25
N LEU A 124 -15.59 -4.62 -4.59
CA LEU A 124 -14.23 -4.66 -5.17
C LEU A 124 -14.14 -3.92 -6.49
N LEU A 125 -15.09 -4.18 -7.40
CA LEU A 125 -15.15 -3.47 -8.69
C LEU A 125 -15.36 -1.97 -8.49
N PHE A 126 -16.18 -1.59 -7.51
CA PHE A 126 -16.40 -0.20 -7.15
C PHE A 126 -15.11 0.47 -6.63
N ILE A 127 -14.34 -0.20 -5.76
CA ILE A 127 -13.05 0.32 -5.28
C ILE A 127 -12.07 0.51 -6.45
N ILE A 128 -11.96 -0.48 -7.35
CA ILE A 128 -11.08 -0.37 -8.53
C ILE A 128 -11.50 0.84 -9.39
N LEU A 129 -12.80 1.02 -9.63
CA LEU A 129 -13.31 2.14 -10.39
C LEU A 129 -12.96 3.48 -9.73
N LEU A 130 -13.17 3.61 -8.42
CA LEU A 130 -12.85 4.82 -7.67
C LEU A 130 -11.35 5.15 -7.70
N VAL A 131 -10.48 4.15 -7.57
CA VAL A 131 -9.03 4.35 -7.67
C VAL A 131 -8.65 4.75 -9.08
N ALA A 132 -9.22 4.12 -10.11
CA ALA A 132 -8.95 4.46 -11.50
C ALA A 132 -9.39 5.89 -11.84
N THR A 133 -10.60 6.30 -11.44
CA THR A 133 -11.07 7.67 -11.66
C THR A 133 -10.25 8.68 -10.88
N GLY A 134 -9.83 8.35 -9.66
CA GLY A 134 -8.91 9.17 -8.86
C GLY A 134 -7.56 9.38 -9.55
N LEU A 135 -6.94 8.31 -10.05
CA LEU A 135 -5.65 8.37 -10.77
C LEU A 135 -5.75 9.19 -12.07
N VAL A 136 -6.83 9.00 -12.83
CA VAL A 136 -7.10 9.78 -14.05
C VAL A 136 -7.32 11.26 -13.71
N GLY A 137 -8.08 11.56 -12.66
CA GLY A 137 -8.30 12.92 -12.19
C GLY A 137 -7.00 13.60 -11.76
N LEU A 138 -6.14 12.87 -11.04
CA LEU A 138 -4.82 13.37 -10.63
C LEU A 138 -3.93 13.64 -11.85
N ASP A 139 -3.95 12.76 -12.86
CA ASP A 139 -3.14 12.95 -14.07
C ASP A 139 -3.57 14.16 -14.91
N ILE A 140 -4.87 14.38 -15.05
CA ILE A 140 -5.41 15.49 -15.86
C ILE A 140 -5.22 16.83 -15.14
N GLN A 141 -5.57 16.90 -13.85
CA GLN A 141 -5.69 18.17 -13.14
C GLN A 141 -4.42 18.54 -12.36
N TRP A 142 -3.68 17.56 -11.87
CA TRP A 142 -2.54 17.73 -10.95
C TRP A 142 -1.29 16.98 -11.41
N ARG A 143 -0.98 17.07 -12.70
CA ARG A 143 0.17 16.36 -13.30
C ARG A 143 1.51 16.70 -12.63
N GLN A 144 1.64 17.89 -12.06
CA GLN A 144 2.85 18.34 -11.35
C GLN A 144 3.12 17.51 -10.09
N GLU A 145 2.07 17.02 -9.42
CA GLU A 145 2.18 16.24 -8.18
C GLU A 145 2.83 14.87 -8.39
N TRP A 146 2.84 14.36 -9.62
CA TRP A 146 3.61 13.16 -9.96
C TRP A 146 5.11 13.31 -9.66
N HIS A 147 5.66 14.52 -9.76
CA HIS A 147 7.06 14.75 -9.41
C HIS A 147 7.28 14.63 -7.89
N SER A 148 6.42 15.28 -7.09
CA SER A 148 6.40 15.17 -5.63
C SER A 148 6.22 13.73 -5.16
N LEU A 149 5.30 12.98 -5.79
CA LEU A 149 5.06 11.57 -5.52
C LEU A 149 6.29 10.70 -5.80
N ARG A 150 6.99 10.92 -6.92
CA ARG A 150 8.22 10.16 -7.24
C ARG A 150 9.32 10.42 -6.22
N LEU A 151 9.51 11.68 -5.82
CA LEU A 151 10.51 12.04 -4.81
C LEU A 151 10.18 11.41 -3.45
N SER A 152 8.90 11.45 -3.06
CA SER A 152 8.43 10.81 -1.83
C SER A 152 8.59 9.29 -1.87
N LEU A 153 8.27 8.65 -3.00
CA LEU A 153 8.49 7.21 -3.19
C LEU A 153 9.96 6.86 -3.05
N GLN A 154 10.87 7.67 -3.58
CA GLN A 154 12.30 7.45 -3.45
C GLN A 154 12.78 7.59 -2.00
N ALA A 155 12.25 8.58 -1.26
CA ALA A 155 12.55 8.77 0.16
C ALA A 155 11.98 7.63 1.05
N THR A 156 10.80 7.13 0.70
CA THR A 156 10.11 6.06 1.44
C THR A 156 10.43 4.64 0.95
N ALA A 157 11.18 4.51 -0.16
CA ALA A 157 11.52 3.24 -0.78
C ALA A 157 12.17 2.22 0.17
N PRO A 158 13.10 2.58 1.09
CA PRO A 158 13.65 1.62 2.04
C PRO A 158 12.60 1.04 2.98
N PHE A 159 11.67 1.86 3.45
CA PHE A 159 10.59 1.41 4.34
C PHE A 159 9.58 0.54 3.60
N LEU A 160 9.20 0.94 2.38
CA LEU A 160 8.34 0.15 1.50
C LEU A 160 8.98 -1.20 1.15
N HIS A 161 10.30 -1.24 0.97
CA HIS A 161 11.06 -2.46 0.70
C HIS A 161 11.00 -3.44 1.88
N ILE A 162 11.24 -2.96 3.10
CA ILE A 162 11.12 -3.79 4.32
C ILE A 162 9.70 -4.35 4.44
N GLY A 163 8.69 -3.50 4.22
CA GLY A 163 7.28 -3.92 4.21
C GLY A 163 6.99 -4.98 3.14
N ALA A 164 7.53 -4.83 1.93
CA ALA A 164 7.37 -5.78 0.84
C ALA A 164 8.04 -7.14 1.14
N VAL A 165 9.23 -7.15 1.74
CA VAL A 165 9.91 -8.37 2.19
C VAL A 165 9.12 -9.07 3.30
N ALA A 166 8.59 -8.31 4.27
CA ALA A 166 7.70 -8.86 5.29
C ALA A 166 6.41 -9.43 4.68
N GLY A 167 5.83 -8.76 3.69
CA GLY A 167 4.65 -9.23 2.97
C GLY A 167 4.91 -10.54 2.20
N ILE A 168 6.00 -10.62 1.43
CA ILE A 168 6.32 -11.80 0.62
C ILE A 168 6.60 -13.02 1.50
N THR A 169 7.25 -12.81 2.64
CA THR A 169 7.53 -13.87 3.62
C THR A 169 6.25 -14.40 4.27
N LEU A 170 5.32 -13.52 4.65
CA LEU A 170 4.00 -13.93 5.18
C LEU A 170 3.17 -14.68 4.13
N LEU A 171 3.26 -14.29 2.86
CA LEU A 171 2.54 -14.93 1.76
C LEU A 171 3.13 -16.28 1.34
N ALA A 172 4.37 -16.60 1.73
CA ALA A 172 5.05 -17.82 1.34
C ALA A 172 4.23 -19.08 1.71
N TRP A 173 3.69 -19.13 2.93
CA TRP A 173 2.92 -20.29 3.39
C TRP A 173 1.58 -20.46 2.62
N PRO A 174 0.70 -19.43 2.51
CA PRO A 174 -0.48 -19.51 1.64
C PRO A 174 -0.16 -19.92 0.20
N VAL A 175 0.93 -19.42 -0.37
CA VAL A 175 1.36 -19.78 -1.73
C VAL A 175 1.72 -21.27 -1.81
N THR A 176 2.44 -21.82 -0.83
CA THR A 176 2.73 -23.26 -0.79
C THR A 176 1.47 -24.11 -0.66
N ASP A 177 0.52 -23.73 0.19
CA ASP A 177 -0.78 -24.42 0.31
C ASP A 177 -1.51 -24.43 -1.04
N THR A 178 -1.58 -23.27 -1.71
CA THR A 178 -2.18 -23.15 -3.04
C THR A 178 -1.48 -24.07 -4.05
N PHE A 179 -0.14 -24.11 -4.01
CA PHE A 179 0.67 -24.93 -4.90
C PHE A 179 0.36 -26.42 -4.75
N TYR A 180 0.21 -26.92 -3.53
CA TYR A 180 -0.14 -28.34 -3.31
C TYR A 180 -1.57 -28.66 -3.73
N ARG A 181 -2.51 -27.73 -3.58
CA ARG A 181 -3.94 -27.93 -3.90
C ARG A 181 -4.26 -27.86 -5.39
N ILE A 182 -3.51 -27.08 -6.17
CA ILE A 182 -3.75 -26.98 -7.62
C ILE A 182 -3.38 -28.33 -8.29
N HIS A 183 -4.32 -28.97 -8.97
CA HIS A 183 -4.02 -30.24 -9.68
C HIS A 183 -3.35 -30.03 -11.05
N TRP A 184 -3.62 -28.91 -11.72
CA TRP A 184 -3.22 -28.65 -13.10
C TRP A 184 -1.80 -28.05 -13.22
N ARG A 185 -1.01 -28.55 -14.19
CA ARG A 185 0.38 -28.10 -14.41
C ARG A 185 0.51 -26.61 -14.76
N GLY A 186 -0.37 -26.08 -15.60
CA GLY A 186 -0.34 -24.68 -16.07
C GLY A 186 -0.40 -23.63 -14.94
N PRO A 187 -1.51 -23.55 -14.16
CA PRO A 187 -1.63 -22.58 -13.07
C PRO A 187 -0.60 -22.78 -11.95
N LYS A 188 -0.12 -24.02 -11.73
CA LYS A 188 1.02 -24.31 -10.84
C LYS A 188 2.29 -23.58 -11.27
N ILE A 189 2.67 -23.73 -12.54
CA ILE A 189 3.86 -23.09 -13.10
C ILE A 189 3.70 -21.57 -13.08
N LEU A 190 2.51 -21.06 -13.42
CA LEU A 190 2.21 -19.63 -13.38
C LEU A 190 2.35 -19.05 -11.98
N LEU A 191 1.78 -19.71 -10.96
CA LEU A 191 1.87 -19.28 -9.56
C LEU A 191 3.33 -19.22 -9.09
N LEU A 192 4.10 -20.27 -9.41
CA LEU A 192 5.52 -20.37 -9.07
C LEU A 192 6.31 -19.24 -9.72
N PHE A 193 6.12 -19.04 -11.03
CA PHE A 193 6.79 -17.99 -11.79
C PHE A 193 6.45 -16.59 -11.25
N LEU A 194 5.18 -16.33 -10.94
CA LEU A 194 4.75 -15.06 -10.35
C LEU A 194 5.42 -14.84 -8.99
N PHE A 195 5.38 -15.83 -8.10
CA PHE A 195 5.94 -15.71 -6.75
C PHE A 195 7.46 -15.50 -6.78
N PHE A 196 8.20 -16.32 -7.54
CA PHE A 196 9.64 -16.15 -7.68
C PHE A 196 10.01 -14.86 -8.42
N GLY A 197 9.25 -14.47 -9.46
CA GLY A 197 9.46 -13.23 -10.18
C GLY A 197 9.29 -12.01 -9.27
N VAL A 198 8.20 -11.94 -8.51
CA VAL A 198 7.96 -10.86 -7.54
C VAL A 198 9.04 -10.85 -6.45
N THR A 199 9.39 -12.02 -5.92
CA THR A 199 10.45 -12.16 -4.90
C THR A 199 11.80 -11.66 -5.42
N LEU A 200 12.19 -12.06 -6.63
CA LEU A 200 13.41 -11.60 -7.28
C LEU A 200 13.42 -10.09 -7.46
N VAL A 201 12.32 -9.50 -7.98
CA VAL A 201 12.20 -8.05 -8.14
C VAL A 201 12.37 -7.35 -6.80
N ILE A 202 11.66 -7.79 -5.75
CA ILE A 202 11.77 -7.20 -4.41
C ILE A 202 13.22 -7.26 -3.91
N TYR A 203 13.92 -8.39 -4.05
CA TYR A 203 15.31 -8.51 -3.60
C TYR A 203 16.30 -7.70 -4.45
N LEU A 204 15.98 -7.41 -5.71
CA LEU A 204 16.80 -6.55 -6.58
C LEU A 204 16.51 -5.05 -6.39
N THR A 205 15.33 -4.68 -5.86
CA THR A 205 14.93 -3.29 -5.63
C THR A 205 15.99 -2.44 -4.92
N PRO A 206 16.70 -2.90 -3.87
CA PRO A 206 17.73 -2.11 -3.19
C PRO A 206 18.84 -1.61 -4.10
N LEU A 207 19.14 -2.31 -5.20
CA LEU A 207 20.15 -1.89 -6.18
C LEU A 207 19.71 -0.64 -6.96
N PHE A 208 18.41 -0.38 -7.03
CA PHE A 208 17.82 0.74 -7.75
C PHE A 208 17.44 1.91 -6.82
N ILE A 209 17.55 1.74 -5.49
CA ILE A 209 17.28 2.81 -4.53
C ILE A 209 18.49 3.75 -4.49
N SER A 210 18.42 4.81 -5.29
CA SER A 210 19.29 5.97 -5.10
C SER A 210 18.70 6.87 -4.01
N SER A 211 19.47 7.31 -3.03
CA SER A 211 18.97 8.28 -2.04
C SER A 211 19.17 9.71 -2.56
N PRO A 212 18.11 10.51 -2.74
CA PRO A 212 18.24 11.90 -3.16
C PRO A 212 18.86 12.76 -2.04
N CYS A 213 18.85 12.27 -0.79
CA CYS A 213 19.41 12.95 0.37
C CYS A 213 20.94 12.79 0.49
N ILE A 214 21.54 11.82 -0.21
CA ILE A 214 23.00 11.62 -0.24
C ILE A 214 23.53 12.20 -1.56
N MET A 215 23.56 13.53 -1.63
CA MET A 215 24.24 14.24 -2.72
C MET A 215 25.75 14.32 -2.42
N LYS A 216 26.59 14.10 -3.43
CA LYS A 216 28.02 14.32 -3.28
C LYS A 216 28.27 15.82 -3.11
N LEU A 217 29.27 16.19 -2.32
CA LEU A 217 29.59 17.60 -2.01
C LEU A 217 29.71 18.50 -3.25
N ARG A 218 30.18 17.92 -4.37
CA ARG A 218 30.33 18.58 -5.68
C ARG A 218 29.02 18.91 -6.41
N ASP A 219 27.92 18.23 -6.05
CA ASP A 219 26.61 18.37 -6.68
C ASP A 219 25.69 19.28 -5.86
N LEU A 220 26.14 19.79 -4.70
CA LEU A 220 25.39 20.74 -3.90
C LEU A 220 25.47 22.16 -4.50
N PRO A 221 24.33 22.89 -4.57
CA PRO A 221 24.36 24.30 -4.90
C PRO A 221 25.20 25.07 -3.86
N PRO A 222 25.81 26.21 -4.25
CA PRO A 222 26.57 27.03 -3.31
C PRO A 222 25.69 27.36 -2.10
N LYS A 223 26.28 27.28 -0.90
CA LYS A 223 25.59 27.53 0.37
C LYS A 223 24.78 28.82 0.23
N PRO A 224 23.43 28.77 0.37
CA PRO A 224 22.64 29.99 0.26
C PRO A 224 23.12 30.95 1.33
N GLY A 225 23.30 32.22 0.94
CA GLY A 225 23.60 33.29 1.86
C GLY A 225 22.39 33.50 2.79
N LEU A 226 22.30 32.72 3.87
CA LEU A 226 21.37 32.95 4.95
C LEU A 226 21.81 34.21 5.69
N VAL A 227 21.44 35.36 5.14
CA VAL A 227 21.52 36.64 5.84
C VAL A 227 20.30 36.71 6.75
N GLY A 228 20.50 36.33 8.00
CA GLY A 228 19.49 36.58 9.03
C GLY A 228 19.30 38.09 9.16
N HIS A 229 18.15 38.60 8.72
CA HIS A 229 17.80 40.03 8.79
C HIS A 229 17.73 40.59 10.23
N ARG A 230 18.02 39.75 11.25
CA ARG A 230 18.12 40.11 12.68
C ARG A 230 19.33 39.47 13.39
N GLY A 231 20.33 38.99 12.64
CA GLY A 231 21.48 38.28 13.18
C GLY A 231 21.14 36.86 13.70
N ALA A 232 22.18 36.10 14.03
CA ALA A 232 22.08 34.84 14.76
C ALA A 232 22.36 35.14 16.25
N PRO A 233 21.34 35.25 17.12
CA PRO A 233 21.51 35.71 18.50
C PRO A 233 22.21 34.70 19.43
N MET A 234 22.78 33.60 18.90
CA MET A 234 23.43 32.54 19.69
C MET A 234 24.92 32.34 19.36
N VAL A 235 25.63 33.36 18.88
CA VAL A 235 27.09 33.38 19.03
C VAL A 235 27.39 34.08 20.35
N SER A 236 27.58 33.27 21.38
CA SER A 236 28.03 33.68 22.69
C SER A 236 29.35 34.47 22.61
N ASP A 237 29.39 35.54 23.42
CA ASP A 237 30.44 36.53 23.52
C ASP A 237 31.86 35.93 23.56
N GLY A 238 32.73 36.38 22.65
CA GLY A 238 34.16 36.16 22.82
C GLY A 238 35.06 36.22 21.58
N GLN A 239 34.54 36.28 20.34
CA GLN A 239 35.40 36.24 19.15
C GLN A 239 35.27 37.49 18.27
N LYS A 240 36.35 38.29 18.20
CA LYS A 240 36.48 39.44 17.30
C LYS A 240 36.26 39.05 15.83
N PRO A 241 35.70 39.95 14.99
CA PRO A 241 35.17 39.65 13.65
C PRO A 241 36.21 39.34 12.55
N GLY A 242 37.41 38.87 12.91
CA GLY A 242 38.48 38.50 11.96
C GLY A 242 39.04 37.08 12.13
N GLN A 243 38.52 36.28 13.06
CA GLN A 243 39.09 34.97 13.39
C GLN A 243 38.26 33.76 12.88
N VAL A 244 37.04 33.98 12.36
CA VAL A 244 36.19 32.87 11.88
C VAL A 244 36.57 32.43 10.46
N GLU A 245 37.13 33.32 9.65
CA GLU A 245 37.49 33.02 8.24
C GLU A 245 38.72 32.10 8.11
N LYS A 246 39.56 31.99 9.14
CA LYS A 246 40.82 31.22 9.08
C LYS A 246 40.73 29.79 9.61
N ASN A 247 39.65 29.42 10.31
CA ASN A 247 39.51 28.08 10.89
C ASN A 247 38.61 27.13 10.08
N LEU A 248 38.25 27.49 8.85
CA LEU A 248 37.45 26.66 7.94
C LEU A 248 38.18 26.30 6.64
N LEU A 249 39.50 26.48 6.58
CA LEU A 249 40.37 26.13 5.47
C LEU A 249 41.44 25.08 5.83
N LEU A 250 41.14 24.22 6.81
CA LEU A 250 41.85 22.96 7.06
C LEU A 250 40.83 21.84 7.25
#